data_AF-A0A9E0YJ18-F1
#
_entry.id   AF-A0A9E0YJ18-F1
#
_cell.length_a   1.000
_cell.length_b   1.000
_cell.length_c   1.000
_cell.angle_alpha   90.00
_cell.angle_beta   90.00
_cell.angle_gamma   90.00
#
_symmetry.space_group_name_H-M   'P 1'
#
loop_
_entity.id
_entity.type
_entity.pdbx_description
1 polymer ?
#
loop_
_entity_poly.entity_id
_entity_poly.type
_entity_poly.pdbx_seq_one_letter_code
_entity_poly.pdbx_strand_id
1 'polypeptide(L)'
;MEKQELVEMLNRDIGDEHAAILRYLIHSYLEGEDTPIGAKLLSRAREEMWHMHWLGMLIGALGGEPDMEPAEYPYDPTNRATILKSYVAYEKNLVPHYEQEAERVTDPHIKRVLQREAWESEMHAEKFQKMRDKLSQEEAAGIPGEENELPEELRKMLQESVAAKYRQMLQTLRDAWVFQDHGKEAWQRMDFSMTKMKQLAHSSEEVAENGLEPDFTPGIIDSGKSFEAAIDKAINDLQDSLALHRKIHADPEAQKHGGLMSNLDLTLRQEQYEAEELQDLQKKFT
;
A
#
# COMPACT_ATOMS: atom_id res chain seq x y z
N MET A 1 20.54 -15.89 -15.84
CA MET A 1 20.64 -14.86 -14.80
C MET A 1 20.94 -15.56 -13.50
N GLU A 2 21.88 -15.02 -12.70
CA GLU A 2 22.14 -15.57 -11.36
C GLU A 2 20.99 -15.23 -10.40
N LYS A 3 20.80 -16.05 -9.36
CA LYS A 3 19.70 -15.89 -8.41
C LYS A 3 19.69 -14.51 -7.72
N GLN A 4 20.85 -14.03 -7.32
CA GLN A 4 20.99 -12.73 -6.65
C GLN A 4 20.65 -11.58 -7.61
N GLU A 5 21.13 -11.66 -8.85
CA GLU A 5 20.80 -10.69 -9.91
C GLU A 5 19.30 -10.65 -10.19
N LEU A 6 18.63 -11.81 -10.15
CA LEU A 6 17.18 -11.90 -10.30
C LEU A 6 16.42 -11.26 -9.13
N VAL A 7 16.85 -11.50 -7.88
CA VAL A 7 16.21 -10.85 -6.71
C VAL A 7 16.39 -9.33 -6.76
N GLU A 8 17.59 -8.86 -7.11
CA GLU A 8 17.85 -7.42 -7.27
C GLU A 8 17.03 -6.79 -8.41
N MET A 9 16.72 -7.56 -9.45
CA MET A 9 15.82 -7.13 -10.52
C MET A 9 14.40 -6.97 -10.02
N LEU A 10 13.83 -8.04 -9.44
CA LEU A 10 12.47 -8.04 -8.92
C LEU A 10 12.26 -7.01 -7.80
N ASN A 11 13.29 -6.67 -7.02
CA ASN A 11 13.20 -5.61 -6.01
C ASN A 11 13.10 -4.20 -6.61
N ARG A 12 13.73 -3.96 -7.78
CA ARG A 12 13.51 -2.68 -8.49
C ARG A 12 12.07 -2.58 -8.97
N ASP A 13 11.53 -3.69 -9.49
CA ASP A 13 10.15 -3.78 -9.94
C ASP A 13 9.17 -3.58 -8.77
N ILE A 14 9.44 -4.16 -7.58
CA ILE A 14 8.66 -3.86 -6.37
C ILE A 14 8.66 -2.35 -6.08
N GLY A 15 9.81 -1.67 -6.20
CA GLY A 15 9.90 -0.24 -5.99
C GLY A 15 9.01 0.57 -6.94
N ASP A 16 9.00 0.21 -8.22
CA ASP A 16 8.16 0.87 -9.24
C ASP A 16 6.67 0.62 -9.00
N GLU A 17 6.28 -0.64 -8.75
CA GLU A 17 4.89 -0.99 -8.41
C GLU A 17 4.45 -0.29 -7.13
N HIS A 18 5.32 -0.23 -6.12
CA HIS A 18 5.02 0.42 -4.86
C HIS A 18 4.82 1.93 -5.01
N ALA A 19 5.64 2.58 -5.83
CA ALA A 19 5.50 3.99 -6.16
C ALA A 19 4.16 4.27 -6.87
N ALA A 20 3.76 3.41 -7.83
CA ALA A 20 2.49 3.49 -8.53
C ALA A 20 1.29 3.30 -7.59
N ILE A 21 1.32 2.29 -6.70
CA ILE A 21 0.31 2.07 -5.65
C ILE A 21 0.08 3.38 -4.88
N LEU A 22 1.15 3.94 -4.31
CA LEU A 22 1.04 5.13 -3.46
C LEU A 22 0.45 6.30 -4.24
N ARG A 23 0.93 6.55 -5.45
CA ARG A 23 0.48 7.70 -6.22
C ARG A 23 -1.00 7.57 -6.61
N TYR A 24 -1.44 6.40 -7.04
CA TYR A 24 -2.84 6.19 -7.45
C TYR A 24 -3.76 6.15 -6.24
N LEU A 25 -3.33 5.55 -5.13
CA LEU A 25 -4.11 5.45 -3.90
C LEU A 25 -4.31 6.82 -3.24
N ILE A 26 -3.24 7.60 -3.06
CA ILE A 26 -3.34 8.95 -2.48
C ILE A 26 -4.23 9.83 -3.36
N HIS A 27 -4.04 9.80 -4.68
CA HIS A 27 -4.87 10.59 -5.60
C HIS A 27 -6.34 10.13 -5.52
N SER A 28 -6.61 8.84 -5.39
CA SER A 28 -7.97 8.34 -5.20
C SER A 28 -8.63 8.92 -3.95
N TYR A 29 -7.93 8.94 -2.82
CA TYR A 29 -8.49 9.45 -1.58
C TYR A 29 -8.72 10.97 -1.61
N LEU A 30 -7.80 11.72 -2.22
CA LEU A 30 -7.97 13.17 -2.42
C LEU A 30 -9.14 13.52 -3.36
N GLU A 31 -9.56 12.59 -4.21
CA GLU A 31 -10.72 12.75 -5.08
C GLU A 31 -12.02 12.23 -4.44
N GLY A 32 -11.95 11.52 -3.30
CA GLY A 32 -13.04 10.70 -2.76
C GLY A 32 -13.19 9.38 -3.52
N GLU A 33 -13.15 8.24 -2.82
CA GLU A 33 -13.16 6.91 -3.46
C GLU A 33 -14.47 6.55 -4.16
N ASP A 34 -15.57 7.22 -3.80
CA ASP A 34 -16.89 7.05 -4.38
C ASP A 34 -17.12 7.89 -5.65
N THR A 35 -16.19 8.80 -5.97
CA THR A 35 -16.28 9.61 -7.19
C THR A 35 -15.85 8.84 -8.44
N PRO A 36 -16.32 9.22 -9.64
CA PRO A 36 -15.91 8.53 -10.87
C PRO A 36 -14.41 8.61 -11.19
N ILE A 37 -13.66 9.56 -10.62
CA ILE A 37 -12.21 9.66 -10.77
C ILE A 37 -11.53 8.80 -9.69
N GLY A 38 -11.91 8.99 -8.42
CA GLY A 38 -11.37 8.22 -7.29
C GLY A 38 -11.54 6.71 -7.48
N ALA A 39 -12.76 6.24 -7.77
CA ALA A 39 -13.03 4.81 -7.98
C ALA A 39 -12.16 4.17 -9.08
N LYS A 40 -11.84 4.93 -10.14
CA LYS A 40 -10.95 4.45 -11.23
C LYS A 40 -9.50 4.40 -10.78
N LEU A 41 -9.03 5.40 -10.03
CA LEU A 41 -7.70 5.43 -9.44
C LEU A 41 -7.51 4.31 -8.43
N LEU A 42 -8.46 4.12 -7.51
CA LEU A 42 -8.46 2.99 -6.56
C LEU A 42 -8.44 1.64 -7.29
N SER A 43 -9.15 1.52 -8.41
CA SER A 43 -9.08 0.31 -9.23
C SER A 43 -7.69 0.07 -9.82
N ARG A 44 -6.90 1.11 -10.15
CA ARG A 44 -5.52 0.94 -10.63
C ARG A 44 -4.60 0.59 -9.48
N ALA A 45 -4.67 1.33 -8.37
CA ALA A 45 -3.90 1.03 -7.16
C ALA A 45 -4.04 -0.43 -6.70
N ARG A 46 -5.25 -1.01 -6.76
CA ARG A 46 -5.46 -2.43 -6.44
C ARG A 46 -4.84 -3.41 -7.43
N GLU A 47 -4.71 -3.03 -8.70
CA GLU A 47 -4.02 -3.84 -9.70
C GLU A 47 -2.50 -3.81 -9.42
N GLU A 48 -1.92 -2.65 -9.11
CA GLU A 48 -0.49 -2.55 -8.76
C GLU A 48 -0.16 -3.27 -7.44
N MET A 49 -1.07 -3.25 -6.45
CA MET A 49 -0.93 -4.05 -5.22
C MET A 49 -0.82 -5.55 -5.53
N TRP A 50 -1.47 -6.00 -6.60
CA TRP A 50 -1.42 -7.38 -7.04
C TRP A 50 -0.12 -7.71 -7.79
N HIS A 51 0.43 -6.75 -8.55
CA HIS A 51 1.75 -6.86 -9.20
C HIS A 51 2.85 -6.94 -8.13
N MET A 52 2.87 -5.99 -7.20
CA MET A 52 3.77 -6.01 -6.04
C MET A 52 3.69 -7.33 -5.26
N HIS A 53 2.48 -7.89 -5.09
CA HIS A 53 2.30 -9.19 -4.45
C HIS A 53 2.95 -10.34 -5.23
N TRP A 54 2.81 -10.37 -6.57
CA TRP A 54 3.48 -11.40 -7.38
C TRP A 54 4.99 -11.35 -7.23
N LEU A 55 5.57 -10.16 -7.34
CA LEU A 55 7.01 -9.95 -7.22
C LEU A 55 7.51 -10.34 -5.82
N GLY A 56 6.83 -9.90 -4.76
CA GLY A 56 7.14 -10.26 -3.38
C GLY A 56 7.12 -11.77 -3.14
N MET A 57 6.11 -12.48 -3.66
CA MET A 57 6.03 -13.95 -3.58
C MET A 57 7.19 -14.63 -4.30
N LEU A 58 7.58 -14.14 -5.49
CA LEU A 58 8.72 -14.68 -6.23
C LEU A 58 10.03 -14.47 -5.48
N ILE A 59 10.27 -13.28 -4.94
CA ILE A 59 11.47 -12.97 -4.14
C ILE A 59 11.54 -13.87 -2.91
N GLY A 60 10.42 -14.01 -2.19
CA GLY A 60 10.32 -14.91 -1.05
C GLY A 60 10.56 -16.39 -1.40
N ALA A 61 10.04 -16.86 -2.53
CA ALA A 61 10.27 -18.23 -3.02
C ALA A 61 11.73 -18.45 -3.45
N LEU A 62 12.39 -17.39 -3.93
CA LEU A 62 13.83 -17.36 -4.13
C LEU A 62 14.59 -17.22 -2.79
N GLY A 63 13.96 -17.12 -1.63
CA GLY A 63 14.65 -16.89 -0.35
C GLY A 63 15.41 -15.55 -0.32
N GLY A 64 15.02 -14.60 -1.16
CA GLY A 64 15.47 -13.22 -1.13
C GLY A 64 14.74 -12.42 -0.04
N GLU A 65 15.13 -11.16 0.10
CA GLU A 65 14.45 -10.20 0.97
C GLU A 65 13.78 -9.16 0.06
N PRO A 66 12.45 -8.97 0.15
CA PRO A 66 11.76 -7.91 -0.58
C PRO A 66 12.16 -6.55 -0.01
N ASP A 67 12.52 -5.61 -0.88
CA ASP A 67 12.71 -4.22 -0.53
C ASP A 67 11.36 -3.51 -0.54
N MET A 68 10.98 -2.88 0.57
CA MET A 68 9.67 -2.25 0.74
C MET A 68 9.75 -0.73 0.60
N GLU A 69 10.88 -0.21 0.11
CA GLU A 69 11.01 1.21 -0.24
C GLU A 69 10.42 1.48 -1.64
N PRO A 70 9.49 2.44 -1.78
CA PRO A 70 8.97 2.82 -3.08
C PRO A 70 10.04 3.55 -3.89
N ALA A 71 10.03 3.36 -5.21
CA ALA A 71 10.80 4.17 -6.13
C ALA A 71 10.30 5.62 -6.17
N GLU A 72 11.06 6.49 -6.83
CA GLU A 72 10.60 7.85 -7.11
C GLU A 72 9.52 7.82 -8.20
N TYR A 73 8.37 8.44 -7.93
CA TYR A 73 7.32 8.63 -8.92
C TYR A 73 7.35 10.06 -9.48
N PRO A 74 7.93 10.31 -10.66
CA PRO A 74 7.95 11.64 -11.25
C PRO A 74 6.56 12.01 -11.77
N TYR A 75 5.99 13.12 -11.28
CA TYR A 75 4.72 13.64 -11.77
C TYR A 75 4.64 15.16 -11.68
N ASP A 76 3.78 15.75 -12.50
CA ASP A 76 3.48 17.19 -12.48
C ASP A 76 2.17 17.45 -11.70
N PRO A 77 2.24 17.94 -10.45
CA PRO A 77 1.08 18.16 -9.57
C PRO A 77 0.26 19.40 -9.92
N THR A 78 0.58 20.14 -10.99
CA THR A 78 -0.04 21.45 -11.29
C THR A 78 -1.58 21.39 -11.38
N ASN A 79 -2.12 20.34 -12.00
CA ASN A 79 -3.57 20.07 -12.08
C ASN A 79 -3.83 18.61 -12.48
N ARG A 80 -5.09 18.18 -12.41
CA ARG A 80 -5.51 16.81 -12.79
C ARG A 80 -5.04 16.41 -14.20
N ALA A 81 -5.05 17.33 -15.17
CA ALA A 81 -4.63 16.99 -16.53
C ALA A 81 -3.13 16.69 -16.63
N THR A 82 -2.27 17.42 -15.91
CA THR A 82 -0.82 17.15 -15.88
C THR A 82 -0.47 15.93 -15.04
N ILE A 83 -1.20 15.70 -13.94
CA ILE A 83 -1.08 14.49 -13.11
C ILE A 83 -1.37 13.25 -13.97
N LEU A 84 -2.54 13.18 -14.61
CA LEU A 84 -2.90 12.01 -15.42
C LEU A 84 -2.02 11.84 -16.66
N LYS A 85 -1.50 12.94 -17.22
CA LYS A 85 -0.49 12.85 -18.29
C LYS A 85 0.79 12.17 -17.79
N SER A 86 1.20 12.44 -16.55
CA SER A 86 2.36 11.81 -15.92
C SER A 86 2.12 10.31 -15.73
N TYR A 87 0.90 9.91 -15.33
CA TYR A 87 0.55 8.49 -15.17
C TYR A 87 0.60 7.73 -16.49
N VAL A 88 0.05 8.31 -17.57
CA VAL A 88 0.16 7.74 -18.92
C VAL A 88 1.62 7.54 -19.34
N ALA A 89 2.50 8.48 -18.98
CA ALA A 89 3.91 8.40 -19.33
C ALA A 89 4.64 7.33 -18.50
N TYR A 90 4.37 7.26 -17.19
CA TYR A 90 4.95 6.27 -16.28
C TYR A 90 4.62 4.85 -16.74
N GLU A 91 3.33 4.55 -16.92
CA GLU A 91 2.87 3.23 -17.37
C GLU A 91 3.45 2.80 -18.72
N LYS A 92 3.56 3.73 -19.68
CA LYS A 92 4.17 3.44 -20.99
C LYS A 92 5.65 3.13 -20.91
N ASN A 93 6.36 3.66 -19.92
CA ASN A 93 7.78 3.40 -19.74
C ASN A 93 8.02 2.03 -19.08
N LEU A 94 7.08 1.53 -18.28
CA LEU A 94 7.15 0.20 -17.67
C LEU A 94 7.00 -0.94 -18.69
N VAL A 95 6.24 -0.74 -19.77
CA VAL A 95 6.05 -1.77 -20.80
C VAL A 95 7.38 -2.29 -21.38
N PRO A 96 8.25 -1.45 -22.00
CA PRO A 96 9.52 -1.93 -22.53
C PRO A 96 10.51 -2.35 -21.44
N HIS A 97 10.36 -1.86 -20.20
CA HIS A 97 11.15 -2.27 -19.05
C HIS A 97 10.90 -3.74 -18.73
N TYR A 98 9.65 -4.11 -18.47
CA TYR A 98 9.25 -5.48 -18.17
C TYR A 98 9.48 -6.46 -19.33
N GLU A 99 9.26 -6.03 -20.58
CA GLU A 99 9.56 -6.87 -21.76
C GLU A 99 11.04 -7.24 -21.84
N GLN A 100 11.94 -6.27 -21.61
CA GLN A 100 13.40 -6.51 -21.63
C GLN A 100 13.85 -7.44 -20.51
N GLU A 101 13.26 -7.33 -19.33
CA GLU A 101 13.56 -8.22 -18.21
C GLU A 101 13.05 -9.64 -18.45
N ALA A 102 11.84 -9.77 -19.01
CA ALA A 102 11.27 -11.06 -19.41
C ALA A 102 12.13 -11.81 -20.46
N GLU A 103 12.88 -11.09 -21.31
CA GLU A 103 13.84 -11.68 -22.25
C GLU A 103 15.07 -12.28 -21.56
N ARG A 104 15.47 -11.73 -20.41
CA ARG A 104 16.65 -12.15 -19.64
C ARG A 104 16.36 -13.31 -18.68
N VAL A 105 15.09 -13.57 -18.39
CA VAL A 105 14.64 -14.61 -17.46
C VAL A 105 14.37 -15.94 -18.18
N THR A 106 14.93 -17.02 -17.64
CA THR A 106 14.74 -18.39 -18.16
C THR A 106 13.59 -19.13 -17.50
N ASP A 107 13.24 -18.78 -16.26
CA ASP A 107 12.12 -19.41 -15.56
C ASP A 107 10.79 -19.05 -16.25
N PRO A 108 9.99 -20.03 -16.71
CA PRO A 108 8.80 -19.76 -17.49
C PRO A 108 7.66 -19.15 -16.68
N HIS A 109 7.65 -19.32 -15.34
CA HIS A 109 6.65 -18.67 -14.50
C HIS A 109 6.98 -17.20 -14.32
N ILE A 110 8.20 -16.86 -13.90
CA ILE A 110 8.64 -15.47 -13.70
C ILE A 110 8.55 -14.70 -15.01
N LYS A 111 8.96 -15.30 -16.13
CA LYS A 111 8.81 -14.69 -17.45
C LYS A 111 7.36 -14.29 -17.77
N ARG A 112 6.38 -15.12 -17.39
CA ARG A 112 4.95 -14.82 -17.61
C ARG A 112 4.42 -13.74 -16.67
N VAL A 113 4.96 -13.62 -15.46
CA VAL A 113 4.62 -12.52 -14.53
C VAL A 113 5.05 -11.19 -15.16
N LEU A 114 6.32 -11.06 -15.56
CA LEU A 114 6.85 -9.84 -16.19
C LEU A 114 6.12 -9.48 -17.49
N GLN A 115 5.84 -10.47 -18.36
CA GLN A 115 5.06 -10.23 -19.58
C GLN A 115 3.63 -9.77 -19.29
N ARG A 116 3.05 -10.22 -18.16
CA ARG A 116 1.72 -9.82 -17.74
C ARG A 116 1.73 -8.40 -17.17
N GLU A 117 2.73 -8.04 -16.37
CA GLU A 117 2.92 -6.67 -15.88
C GLU A 117 3.05 -5.71 -17.06
N ALA A 118 3.91 -6.00 -18.05
CA ALA A 118 4.01 -5.20 -19.27
C ALA A 118 2.66 -4.97 -19.98
N TRP A 119 1.86 -6.02 -20.14
CA TRP A 119 0.54 -5.92 -20.76
C TRP A 119 -0.47 -5.14 -19.91
N GLU A 120 -0.48 -5.36 -18.59
CA GLU A 120 -1.38 -4.66 -17.67
C GLU A 120 -1.02 -3.16 -17.59
N SER A 121 0.27 -2.78 -17.58
CA SER A 121 0.72 -1.38 -17.67
C SER A 121 0.28 -0.71 -18.97
N GLU A 122 0.35 -1.40 -20.12
CA GLU A 122 -0.19 -0.86 -21.38
C GLU A 122 -1.69 -0.55 -21.25
N MET A 123 -2.46 -1.46 -20.65
CA MET A 123 -3.89 -1.23 -20.39
C MET A 123 -4.13 -0.09 -19.40
N HIS A 124 -3.29 0.08 -18.38
CA HIS A 124 -3.37 1.19 -17.42
C HIS A 124 -3.12 2.53 -18.11
N ALA A 125 -2.09 2.62 -18.93
CA ALA A 125 -1.80 3.80 -19.75
C ALA A 125 -3.01 4.21 -20.60
N GLU A 126 -3.67 3.24 -21.26
CA GLU A 126 -4.89 3.51 -22.02
C GLU A 126 -6.03 4.02 -21.14
N LYS A 127 -6.21 3.44 -19.95
CA LYS A 127 -7.29 3.81 -19.01
C LYS A 127 -7.06 5.21 -18.45
N PHE A 128 -5.82 5.56 -18.09
CA PHE A 128 -5.46 6.92 -17.68
C PHE A 128 -5.64 7.92 -18.82
N GLN A 129 -5.27 7.57 -20.04
CA GLN A 129 -5.50 8.42 -21.20
C GLN A 129 -7.00 8.66 -21.42
N LYS A 130 -7.82 7.60 -21.39
CA LYS A 130 -9.30 7.71 -21.49
C LYS A 130 -9.90 8.53 -20.35
N MET A 131 -9.33 8.46 -19.15
CA MET A 131 -9.79 9.26 -18.02
C MET A 131 -9.47 10.74 -18.23
N ARG A 132 -8.22 11.04 -18.63
CA ARG A 132 -7.77 12.40 -18.96
C ARG A 132 -8.58 13.03 -20.08
N ASP A 133 -8.87 12.29 -21.15
CA ASP A 133 -9.65 12.77 -22.30
C ASP A 133 -11.12 13.08 -21.97
N LYS A 134 -11.62 12.54 -20.85
CA LYS A 134 -12.99 12.74 -20.39
C LYS A 134 -13.14 13.86 -19.36
N LEU A 135 -12.05 14.45 -18.90
CA LEU A 135 -12.12 15.59 -17.99
C LEU A 135 -12.79 16.77 -18.70
N SER A 136 -13.75 17.40 -18.03
CA SER A 136 -14.21 18.74 -18.40
C SER A 136 -13.08 19.75 -18.25
N GLN A 137 -13.25 20.93 -18.84
CA GLN A 137 -12.25 22.00 -18.73
C GLN A 137 -12.00 22.42 -17.27
N GLU A 138 -13.03 22.39 -16.44
CA GLU A 138 -12.95 22.72 -15.01
C GLU A 138 -12.19 21.65 -14.23
N GLU A 139 -12.59 20.37 -14.37
CA GLU A 139 -11.87 19.25 -13.74
C GLU A 139 -10.40 19.24 -14.16
N ALA A 140 -10.12 19.42 -15.45
CA ALA A 140 -8.76 19.43 -15.99
C ALA A 140 -7.86 20.52 -15.37
N ALA A 141 -8.44 21.67 -15.02
CA ALA A 141 -7.71 22.79 -14.44
C ALA A 141 -7.58 22.72 -12.90
N GLY A 142 -8.41 21.91 -12.24
CA GLY A 142 -8.42 21.78 -10.78
C GLY A 142 -7.31 20.89 -10.22
N ILE A 143 -7.14 20.95 -8.90
CA ILE A 143 -6.23 20.11 -8.10
C ILE A 143 -7.09 19.17 -7.23
N PRO A 144 -6.66 17.92 -6.96
CA PRO A 144 -7.35 17.02 -6.03
C PRO A 144 -7.17 17.46 -4.57
N GLY A 145 -8.11 17.07 -3.71
CA GLY A 145 -8.13 17.42 -2.28
C GLY A 145 -8.99 18.64 -1.95
N GLU A 146 -9.40 18.72 -0.69
CA GLU A 146 -10.19 19.82 -0.13
C GLU A 146 -9.34 20.75 0.75
N GLU A 147 -9.95 21.77 1.35
CA GLU A 147 -9.28 22.60 2.36
C GLU A 147 -9.25 21.86 3.71
N ASN A 148 -8.15 21.97 4.44
CA ASN A 148 -8.02 21.31 5.73
C ASN A 148 -8.72 22.09 6.85
N GLU A 149 -9.65 21.44 7.54
CA GLU A 149 -10.38 22.01 8.68
C GLU A 149 -9.96 21.43 10.05
N LEU A 150 -9.08 20.43 10.10
CA LEU A 150 -8.69 19.75 11.34
C LEU A 150 -7.69 20.57 12.17
N PRO A 151 -7.86 20.62 13.50
CA PRO A 151 -6.84 21.13 14.40
C PRO A 151 -5.51 20.37 14.28
N GLU A 152 -4.41 21.11 14.44
CA GLU A 152 -3.05 20.60 14.24
C GLU A 152 -2.71 19.35 15.08
N GLU A 153 -3.13 19.31 16.34
CA GLU A 153 -2.86 18.16 17.21
C GLU A 153 -3.61 16.90 16.75
N LEU A 154 -4.88 17.01 16.36
CA LEU A 154 -5.65 15.88 15.83
C LEU A 154 -5.06 15.39 14.51
N ARG A 155 -4.73 16.32 13.61
CA ARG A 155 -4.02 16.02 12.35
C ARG A 155 -2.76 15.20 12.58
N LYS A 156 -1.92 15.61 13.53
CA LYS A 156 -0.67 14.91 13.83
C LYS A 156 -0.91 13.49 14.32
N MET A 157 -1.89 13.29 15.21
CA MET A 157 -2.23 11.95 15.71
C MET A 157 -2.80 11.05 14.60
N LEU A 158 -3.63 11.58 13.70
CA LEU A 158 -4.15 10.83 12.56
C LEU A 158 -3.03 10.40 11.60
N GLN A 159 -2.12 11.31 11.25
CA GLN A 159 -0.98 10.98 10.38
C GLN A 159 -0.03 9.96 11.03
N GLU A 160 0.22 10.08 12.34
CA GLU A 160 0.99 9.08 13.09
C GLU A 160 0.32 7.70 13.04
N SER A 161 -1.02 7.65 13.16
CA SER A 161 -1.80 6.41 13.04
C SER A 161 -1.74 5.81 11.63
N VAL A 162 -1.88 6.63 10.58
CA VAL A 162 -1.76 6.21 9.18
C VAL A 162 -0.36 5.61 8.93
N ALA A 163 0.70 6.33 9.28
CA ALA A 163 2.08 5.87 9.05
C ALA A 163 2.39 4.58 9.83
N ALA A 164 1.94 4.47 11.08
CA ALA A 164 2.10 3.26 11.88
C ALA A 164 1.34 2.07 11.27
N LYS A 165 0.10 2.28 10.82
CA LYS A 165 -0.72 1.23 10.22
C LYS A 165 -0.14 0.76 8.88
N TYR A 166 0.32 1.69 8.06
CA TYR A 166 0.96 1.41 6.79
C TYR A 166 2.24 0.58 6.97
N ARG A 167 3.12 0.96 7.92
CA ARG A 167 4.30 0.18 8.27
C ARG A 167 3.97 -1.25 8.72
N GLN A 168 2.95 -1.40 9.58
CA GLN A 168 2.50 -2.73 10.01
C GLN A 168 1.99 -3.56 8.82
N MET A 169 1.24 -2.94 7.89
CA MET A 169 0.77 -3.62 6.67
C MET A 169 1.95 -4.14 5.84
N LEU A 170 2.94 -3.29 5.55
CA LEU A 170 4.14 -3.68 4.82
C LEU A 170 4.94 -4.78 5.54
N GLN A 171 5.11 -4.67 6.86
CA GLN A 171 5.76 -5.71 7.66
C GLN A 171 5.03 -7.06 7.53
N THR A 172 3.70 -7.07 7.62
CA THR A 172 2.92 -8.31 7.50
C THR A 172 2.93 -8.90 6.09
N LEU A 173 2.98 -8.07 5.04
CA LEU A 173 3.16 -8.53 3.66
C LEU A 173 4.53 -9.20 3.51
N ARG A 174 5.60 -8.51 3.96
CA ARG A 174 6.95 -9.05 3.96
C ARG A 174 7.02 -10.38 4.70
N ASP A 175 6.43 -10.47 5.89
CA ASP A 175 6.43 -11.71 6.68
C ASP A 175 5.73 -12.86 5.92
N ALA A 176 4.59 -12.58 5.28
CA ALA A 176 3.88 -13.56 4.47
C ALA A 176 4.72 -14.06 3.29
N TRP A 177 5.51 -13.18 2.67
CA TRP A 177 6.36 -13.53 1.52
C TRP A 177 7.65 -14.24 1.93
N VAL A 178 8.30 -13.84 3.02
CA VAL A 178 9.61 -14.40 3.42
C VAL A 178 9.47 -15.72 4.17
N PHE A 179 8.44 -15.88 5.00
CA PHE A 179 8.27 -17.07 5.84
C PHE A 179 7.41 -18.17 5.20
N GLN A 180 7.39 -18.26 3.87
CA GLN A 180 6.57 -19.25 3.14
C GLN A 180 6.79 -20.71 3.59
N ASP A 181 7.96 -21.03 4.14
CA ASP A 181 8.29 -22.34 4.71
C ASP A 181 7.50 -22.70 5.99
N HIS A 182 6.94 -21.70 6.68
CA HIS A 182 6.01 -21.90 7.81
C HIS A 182 4.58 -22.17 7.35
N GLY A 183 4.34 -22.31 6.05
CA GLY A 183 3.09 -22.81 5.48
C GLY A 183 1.88 -21.97 5.87
N LYS A 184 0.89 -22.59 6.53
CA LYS A 184 -0.39 -21.94 6.83
C LYS A 184 -0.21 -20.74 7.75
N GLU A 185 0.64 -20.85 8.76
CA GLU A 185 0.89 -19.79 9.74
C GLU A 185 1.47 -18.52 9.08
N ALA A 186 2.39 -18.66 8.13
CA ALA A 186 2.88 -17.52 7.35
C ALA A 186 1.79 -16.97 6.42
N TRP A 187 0.96 -17.85 5.85
CA TRP A 187 -0.11 -17.41 4.96
C TRP A 187 -1.22 -16.63 5.69
N GLN A 188 -1.49 -16.96 6.96
CA GLN A 188 -2.39 -16.16 7.81
C GLN A 188 -1.90 -14.72 8.01
N ARG A 189 -0.60 -14.44 7.85
CA ARG A 189 -0.06 -13.07 7.88
C ARG A 189 -0.60 -12.22 6.73
N MET A 190 -0.90 -12.84 5.59
CA MET A 190 -1.59 -12.17 4.48
C MET A 190 -2.98 -11.68 4.91
N ASP A 191 -3.75 -12.47 5.65
CA ASP A 191 -5.09 -12.06 6.14
C ASP A 191 -5.00 -10.82 7.04
N PHE A 192 -3.97 -10.74 7.89
CA PHE A 192 -3.71 -9.55 8.69
C PHE A 192 -3.32 -8.35 7.82
N SER A 193 -2.50 -8.54 6.78
CA SER A 193 -2.17 -7.45 5.85
C SER A 193 -3.41 -6.89 5.14
N MET A 194 -4.34 -7.76 4.72
CA MET A 194 -5.60 -7.37 4.09
C MET A 194 -6.50 -6.60 5.07
N THR A 195 -6.54 -7.03 6.34
CA THR A 195 -7.25 -6.30 7.39
C THR A 195 -6.65 -4.93 7.63
N LYS A 196 -5.31 -4.84 7.67
CA LYS A 196 -4.59 -3.57 7.84
C LYS A 196 -4.78 -2.64 6.65
N MET A 197 -4.83 -3.17 5.43
CA MET A 197 -5.15 -2.38 4.23
C MET A 197 -6.55 -1.75 4.33
N LYS A 198 -7.55 -2.50 4.82
CA LYS A 198 -8.89 -1.95 5.08
C LYS A 198 -8.87 -0.87 6.15
N GLN A 199 -8.17 -1.10 7.26
CA GLN A 199 -8.03 -0.12 8.34
C GLN A 199 -7.34 1.16 7.84
N LEU A 200 -6.29 0.98 7.02
CA LEU A 200 -5.55 2.07 6.41
C LEU A 200 -6.44 2.90 5.48
N ALA A 201 -7.30 2.26 4.68
CA ALA A 201 -8.26 2.99 3.85
C ALA A 201 -9.15 3.90 4.69
N HIS A 202 -9.74 3.39 5.77
CA HIS A 202 -10.60 4.19 6.63
C HIS A 202 -9.89 5.40 7.26
N SER A 203 -8.64 5.24 7.73
CA SER A 203 -7.91 6.37 8.35
C SER A 203 -7.32 7.33 7.32
N SER A 204 -6.94 6.83 6.15
CA SER A 204 -6.35 7.63 5.08
C SER A 204 -7.39 8.48 4.35
N GLU A 205 -8.61 7.96 4.18
CA GLU A 205 -9.73 8.71 3.64
C GLU A 205 -10.04 9.93 4.52
N GLU A 206 -10.17 9.74 5.84
CA GLU A 206 -10.39 10.84 6.78
C GLU A 206 -9.29 11.91 6.73
N VAL A 207 -8.03 11.50 6.50
CA VAL A 207 -6.91 12.44 6.30
C VAL A 207 -7.05 13.19 4.96
N ALA A 208 -7.40 12.49 3.89
CA ALA A 208 -7.49 13.03 2.54
C ALA A 208 -8.71 13.95 2.33
N GLU A 209 -9.87 13.61 2.91
CA GLU A 209 -11.06 14.46 2.96
C GLU A 209 -10.77 15.80 3.64
N ASN A 210 -9.77 15.85 4.53
CA ASN A 210 -9.28 17.08 5.15
C ASN A 210 -8.09 17.68 4.40
N GLY A 211 -7.96 17.43 3.09
CA GLY A 211 -7.00 18.11 2.23
C GLY A 211 -5.54 17.72 2.41
N LEU A 212 -5.26 16.61 3.09
CA LEU A 212 -3.89 16.16 3.38
C LEU A 212 -3.56 14.90 2.59
N GLU A 213 -2.33 14.80 2.08
CA GLU A 213 -1.83 13.52 1.61
C GLU A 213 -1.59 12.58 2.83
N PRO A 214 -2.17 11.37 2.85
CA PRO A 214 -1.90 10.39 3.90
C PRO A 214 -0.42 10.03 3.98
N ASP A 215 0.13 9.97 5.20
CA ASP A 215 1.54 9.64 5.43
C ASP A 215 1.81 8.14 5.25
N PHE A 216 2.08 7.75 4.01
CA PHE A 216 2.53 6.40 3.64
C PHE A 216 4.06 6.27 3.66
N THR A 217 4.72 6.81 4.68
CA THR A 217 6.15 6.57 4.90
C THR A 217 6.37 5.15 5.45
N PRO A 218 7.11 4.26 4.74
CA PRO A 218 7.29 2.87 5.16
C PRO A 218 8.01 2.77 6.53
N GLY A 219 8.97 3.65 6.79
CA GLY A 219 9.84 3.57 7.96
C GLY A 219 10.69 2.31 7.94
N ILE A 220 11.07 1.80 9.11
CA ILE A 220 11.94 0.61 9.20
C ILE A 220 11.09 -0.66 9.11
N ILE A 221 11.38 -1.50 8.11
CA ILE A 221 10.87 -2.87 8.00
C ILE A 221 11.93 -3.83 8.57
N ASP A 222 11.51 -4.69 9.49
CA ASP A 222 12.38 -5.69 10.11
C ASP A 222 12.62 -6.85 9.13
N SER A 223 13.88 -7.06 8.76
CA SER A 223 14.36 -8.12 7.86
C SER A 223 14.84 -9.37 8.60
N GLY A 224 14.51 -9.49 9.90
CA GLY A 224 14.78 -10.63 10.75
C GLY A 224 14.30 -11.95 10.13
N LYS A 225 15.05 -13.01 10.42
CA LYS A 225 14.85 -14.36 9.85
C LYS A 225 14.17 -15.34 10.81
N SER A 226 13.80 -14.91 12.01
CA SER A 226 13.03 -15.70 12.95
C SER A 226 11.55 -15.35 12.81
N PHE A 227 10.73 -16.36 12.47
CA PHE A 227 9.28 -16.20 12.42
C PHE A 227 8.72 -15.85 13.80
N GLU A 228 9.26 -16.47 14.85
CA GLU A 228 8.88 -16.24 16.25
C GLU A 228 9.09 -14.78 16.65
N ALA A 229 10.28 -14.23 16.35
CA ALA A 229 10.58 -12.83 16.61
C ALA A 229 9.67 -11.88 15.80
N ALA A 230 9.26 -12.26 14.58
CA ALA A 230 8.33 -11.49 13.77
C ALA A 230 6.91 -11.48 14.40
N ILE A 231 6.47 -12.59 15.00
CA ILE A 231 5.21 -12.64 15.76
C ILE A 231 5.30 -11.76 17.00
N ASP A 232 6.38 -11.83 17.78
CA ASP A 232 6.59 -11.00 18.97
C ASP A 232 6.56 -9.51 18.62
N LYS A 233 7.25 -9.12 17.55
CA LYS A 233 7.23 -7.74 17.04
C LYS A 233 5.83 -7.31 16.65
N ALA A 234 5.08 -8.14 15.93
CA ALA A 234 3.73 -7.80 15.50
C ALA A 234 2.76 -7.61 16.70
N ILE A 235 2.92 -8.40 17.76
CA ILE A 235 2.16 -8.20 19.01
C ILE A 235 2.49 -6.84 19.63
N ASN A 236 3.77 -6.47 19.71
CA ASN A 236 4.19 -5.18 20.28
C ASN A 236 3.68 -4.00 19.43
N ASP A 237 3.87 -4.05 18.11
CA ASP A 237 3.39 -3.00 17.19
C ASP A 237 1.87 -2.81 17.31
N LEU A 238 1.12 -3.90 17.50
CA LEU A 238 -0.33 -3.87 17.67
C LEU A 238 -0.75 -3.28 19.02
N GLN A 239 0.01 -3.52 20.09
CA GLN A 239 -0.22 -2.88 21.39
C GLN A 239 -0.04 -1.36 21.31
N ASP A 240 1.01 -0.91 20.61
CA ASP A 240 1.26 0.52 20.37
C ASP A 240 0.14 1.15 19.52
N SER A 241 -0.29 0.45 18.47
CA SER A 241 -1.43 0.85 17.62
C SER A 241 -2.73 1.00 18.42
N LEU A 242 -3.05 0.01 19.27
CA LEU A 242 -4.23 0.05 20.15
C LEU A 242 -4.16 1.23 21.14
N ALA A 243 -2.98 1.53 21.68
CA ALA A 243 -2.81 2.68 22.58
C ALA A 243 -3.05 4.00 21.85
N LEU A 244 -2.51 4.15 20.64
CA LEU A 244 -2.72 5.34 19.80
C LEU A 244 -4.18 5.51 19.39
N HIS A 245 -4.84 4.46 18.89
CA HIS A 245 -6.25 4.51 18.49
C HIS A 245 -7.17 4.82 19.68
N ARG A 246 -6.89 4.30 20.88
CA ARG A 246 -7.63 4.68 22.10
C ARG A 246 -7.44 6.16 22.46
N LYS A 247 -6.25 6.70 22.26
CA LYS A 247 -5.97 8.11 22.48
C LYS A 247 -6.76 8.99 21.49
N ILE A 248 -6.77 8.64 20.20
CA ILE A 248 -7.56 9.34 19.18
C ILE A 248 -9.05 9.25 19.50
N HIS A 249 -9.55 8.06 19.85
CA HIS A 249 -10.95 7.87 20.23
C HIS A 249 -11.37 8.69 21.47
N ALA A 250 -10.44 8.94 22.40
CA ALA A 250 -10.69 9.76 23.59
C ALA A 250 -10.57 11.27 23.34
N ASP A 251 -10.10 11.69 22.16
CA ASP A 251 -9.89 13.09 21.84
C ASP A 251 -11.23 13.84 21.63
N PRO A 252 -11.48 14.97 22.33
CA PRO A 252 -12.74 15.70 22.21
C PRO A 252 -13.01 16.28 20.83
N GLU A 253 -11.97 16.57 20.04
CA GLU A 253 -12.16 17.01 18.66
C GLU A 253 -12.56 15.83 17.79
N ALA A 254 -11.81 14.72 17.86
CA ALA A 254 -12.12 13.51 17.10
C ALA A 254 -13.57 13.04 17.34
N GLN A 255 -14.06 13.12 18.57
CA GLN A 255 -15.45 12.75 18.94
C GLN A 255 -16.54 13.56 18.22
N LYS A 256 -16.21 14.69 17.60
CA LYS A 256 -17.15 15.45 16.76
C LYS A 256 -17.34 14.83 15.37
N HIS A 257 -16.45 13.93 14.94
CA HIS A 257 -16.45 13.30 13.62
C HIS A 257 -17.03 11.89 13.70
N GLY A 258 -18.32 11.74 13.38
CA GLY A 258 -19.04 10.47 13.52
C GLY A 258 -18.53 9.34 12.61
N GLY A 259 -18.04 9.66 11.41
CA GLY A 259 -17.42 8.73 10.47
C GLY A 259 -16.14 8.13 11.06
N LEU A 260 -15.20 9.01 11.42
CA LEU A 260 -13.96 8.65 12.12
C LEU A 260 -14.21 7.76 13.35
N MET A 261 -15.16 8.11 14.22
CA MET A 261 -15.46 7.31 15.41
C MET A 261 -15.96 5.90 15.07
N SER A 262 -16.83 5.78 14.06
CA SER A 262 -17.34 4.48 13.61
C SER A 262 -16.22 3.60 13.05
N ASN A 263 -15.30 4.19 12.29
CA ASN A 263 -14.14 3.51 11.72
C ASN A 263 -13.10 3.12 12.78
N LEU A 264 -12.87 3.98 13.78
CA LEU A 264 -11.99 3.66 14.92
C LEU A 264 -12.55 2.56 15.81
N ASP A 265 -13.86 2.56 16.08
CA ASP A 265 -14.51 1.48 16.84
C ASP A 265 -14.33 0.11 16.18
N LEU A 266 -14.52 0.07 14.86
CA LEU A 266 -14.27 -1.14 14.07
C LEU A 266 -12.81 -1.56 14.14
N THR A 267 -11.89 -0.62 13.94
CA THR A 267 -10.44 -0.86 13.97
C THR A 267 -9.99 -1.40 15.32
N LEU A 268 -10.40 -0.77 16.43
CA LEU A 268 -10.06 -1.19 17.78
C LEU A 268 -10.50 -2.63 18.10
N ARG A 269 -11.67 -3.05 17.60
CA ARG A 269 -12.15 -4.43 17.77
C ARG A 269 -11.34 -5.42 16.92
N GLN A 270 -11.08 -5.08 15.66
CA GLN A 270 -10.27 -5.93 14.78
C GLN A 270 -8.86 -6.12 15.31
N GLU A 271 -8.22 -5.06 15.81
CA GLU A 271 -6.90 -5.14 16.44
C GLU A 271 -6.89 -5.98 17.72
N GLN A 272 -7.98 -5.98 18.50
CA GLN A 272 -8.09 -6.88 19.65
C GLN A 272 -8.16 -8.34 19.23
N TYR A 273 -8.96 -8.68 18.21
CA TYR A 273 -9.01 -10.03 17.67
C TYR A 273 -7.66 -10.48 17.10
N GLU A 274 -6.99 -9.62 16.31
CA GLU A 274 -5.66 -9.91 15.80
C GLU A 274 -4.66 -10.17 16.94
N ALA A 275 -4.71 -9.38 18.01
CA ALA A 275 -3.82 -9.57 19.16
C ALA A 275 -4.03 -10.93 19.84
N GLU A 276 -5.28 -11.36 20.01
CA GLU A 276 -5.62 -12.66 20.57
C GLU A 276 -5.12 -13.81 19.67
N GLU A 277 -5.30 -13.70 18.35
CA GLU A 277 -4.82 -14.71 17.40
C GLU A 277 -3.29 -14.81 17.38
N LEU A 278 -2.59 -13.67 17.44
CA LEU A 278 -1.12 -13.66 17.50
C LEU A 278 -0.59 -14.23 18.82
N GLN A 279 -1.25 -13.96 19.95
CA GLN A 279 -0.88 -14.54 21.24
C GLN A 279 -1.08 -16.07 21.26
N ASP A 280 -2.16 -16.56 20.64
CA ASP A 280 -2.38 -18.01 20.51
C ASP A 280 -1.34 -18.66 19.58
N LEU A 281 -0.92 -17.95 18.53
CA LEU A 281 0.16 -18.39 17.66
C LEU A 281 1.51 -18.42 18.39
N GLN A 282 1.84 -17.38 19.16
CA GLN A 282 3.08 -17.29 19.94
C GLN A 282 3.25 -18.49 20.90
N LYS A 283 2.18 -18.93 21.56
CA LYS A 283 2.19 -20.10 22.47
C LYS A 283 2.56 -21.41 21.79
N LYS A 284 2.47 -21.52 20.45
CA LYS A 284 2.90 -22.73 19.72
C LYS A 284 4.43 -22.84 19.63
N PHE A 285 5.13 -21.72 19.79
CA PHE A 285 6.59 -21.63 19.69
C PHE A 285 7.28 -21.56 21.06
N THR A 286 6.51 -21.54 22.15
CA THR A 286 7.01 -21.50 23.54
C THR A 286 6.95 -22.88 24.18
#